data_AF-A0A7W1JJT6-F1
#
_entry.id   AF-A0A7W1JJT6-F1
#
_cell.length_a   1.000
_cell.length_b   1.000
_cell.length_c   1.000
_cell.angle_alpha   90.00
_cell.angle_beta   90.00
_cell.angle_gamma   90.00
#
_symmetry.space_group_name_H-M   'P 1'
#
loop_
_entity.id
_entity.type
_entity.pdbx_description
1 polymer ?
#
loop_
_entity_poly.entity_id
_entity_poly.type
_entity_poly.pdbx_seq_one_letter_code
_entity_poly.pdbx_strand_id
1 'polypeptide(L)'
;MTNGSERPPIIHEGLPTQLPDIDPDETREWIDSLDALVDERGRDRARYVMLKLLERSRERHVGVPALRSSDYINTIPPEREPWFPGNEDIERRIRAFIR
;
A
#
# COMPACT_ATOMS: atom_id res chain seq x y z
N MET A 1 -29.71 -8.27 -19.67
CA MET A 1 -28.43 -7.57 -19.85
C MET A 1 -28.10 -6.88 -18.52
N THR A 2 -27.07 -7.41 -17.85
CA THR A 2 -26.29 -6.92 -16.70
C THR A 2 -26.90 -5.88 -15.74
N ASN A 3 -27.37 -6.32 -14.57
CA ASN A 3 -27.42 -5.45 -13.39
C ASN A 3 -26.21 -5.79 -12.50
N GLY A 4 -25.07 -5.17 -12.79
CA GLY A 4 -23.87 -5.24 -11.97
C GLY A 4 -24.01 -4.30 -10.79
N SER A 5 -24.54 -4.81 -9.68
CA SER A 5 -24.40 -4.16 -8.37
C SER A 5 -22.93 -4.23 -7.94
N GLU A 6 -22.08 -3.35 -8.47
CA GLU A 6 -20.76 -3.09 -7.91
C GLU A 6 -20.95 -2.41 -6.56
N ARG A 7 -20.97 -3.21 -5.49
CA ARG A 7 -20.82 -2.70 -4.13
C ARG A 7 -19.49 -1.94 -4.09
N PRO A 8 -19.45 -0.68 -3.64
CA PRO A 8 -18.19 0.04 -3.51
C PRO A 8 -17.23 -0.78 -2.63
N PRO A 9 -15.92 -0.77 -2.93
CA PRO A 9 -14.96 -1.57 -2.19
C PRO A 9 -15.03 -1.20 -0.71
N ILE A 10 -15.30 -2.22 0.13
CA ILE A 10 -15.54 -2.12 1.58
C ILE A 10 -14.31 -1.58 2.34
N ILE A 11 -13.15 -1.58 1.68
CA ILE A 11 -11.86 -1.14 2.20
C ILE A 11 -11.43 0.11 1.41
N HIS A 12 -11.36 1.26 2.07
CA HIS A 12 -10.74 2.46 1.52
C HIS A 12 -9.32 2.57 2.08
N GLU A 13 -8.30 2.62 1.22
CA GLU A 13 -6.91 2.84 1.64
C GLU A 13 -6.32 1.81 2.62
N GLY A 14 -6.96 0.64 2.78
CA GLY A 14 -6.57 -0.37 3.78
C GLY A 14 -7.29 -0.27 5.13
N LEU A 15 -8.26 0.66 5.27
CA LEU A 15 -9.05 0.86 6.49
C LEU A 15 -10.52 0.44 6.26
N PRO A 16 -11.13 -0.31 7.19
CA PRO A 16 -12.56 -0.61 7.15
C PRO A 16 -13.33 0.68 7.43
N THR A 17 -13.94 1.27 6.39
CA THR A 17 -14.48 2.63 6.51
C THR A 17 -15.97 2.65 6.87
N GLN A 18 -16.71 1.55 6.75
CA GLN A 18 -18.18 1.57 6.91
C GLN A 18 -18.84 0.30 7.50
N LEU A 19 -18.08 -0.68 7.98
CA LEU A 19 -18.67 -1.85 8.64
C LEU A 19 -18.64 -1.69 10.16
N PRO A 20 -19.77 -1.89 10.88
CA PRO A 20 -19.71 -2.09 12.33
C PRO A 20 -18.87 -3.34 12.59
N ASP A 21 -17.89 -3.21 13.47
CA ASP A 21 -17.12 -4.35 13.96
C ASP A 21 -18.08 -5.33 14.65
N ILE A 22 -18.15 -6.54 14.12
CA ILE A 22 -19.08 -7.57 14.60
C ILE A 22 -18.62 -8.17 15.92
N ASP A 23 -17.32 -8.08 16.23
CA ASP A 23 -16.71 -8.56 17.45
C ASP A 23 -15.52 -7.66 17.84
N PRO A 24 -15.79 -6.53 18.52
CA PRO A 24 -14.75 -5.59 18.95
C PRO A 24 -13.75 -6.18 19.93
N ASP A 25 -14.13 -7.21 20.69
CA ASP A 25 -13.27 -7.88 21.66
C ASP A 25 -12.26 -8.77 20.94
N GLU A 26 -12.69 -9.53 19.92
CA GLU A 26 -11.78 -10.27 19.03
C GLU A 26 -10.79 -9.31 18.36
N THR A 27 -11.27 -8.22 17.76
CA THR A 27 -10.40 -7.21 17.12
C THR A 27 -9.39 -6.64 18.12
N ARG A 28 -9.81 -6.39 19.37
CA ARG A 28 -8.92 -5.92 20.44
C ARG A 28 -7.84 -6.95 20.75
N GLU A 29 -8.20 -8.21 20.89
CA GLU A 29 -7.25 -9.30 21.19
C GLU A 29 -6.16 -9.41 20.12
N TRP A 30 -6.52 -9.27 18.84
CA TRP A 30 -5.56 -9.27 17.74
C TRP A 30 -4.62 -8.06 17.75
N ILE A 31 -5.14 -6.87 18.09
CA ILE A 31 -4.32 -5.65 18.24
C ILE A 31 -3.36 -5.82 19.42
N ASP A 32 -3.85 -6.23 20.58
CA ASP A 32 -3.05 -6.43 21.78
C ASP A 32 -1.96 -7.50 21.54
N SER A 33 -2.27 -8.55 20.77
CA SER A 33 -1.29 -9.56 20.37
C SER A 33 -0.17 -9.01 19.48
N LEU A 34 -0.49 -8.07 18.58
CA LEU A 34 0.50 -7.40 17.74
C LEU A 34 1.39 -6.48 18.60
N ASP A 35 0.80 -5.73 19.51
CA ASP A 35 1.52 -4.83 20.42
C ASP A 35 2.47 -5.62 21.33
N ALA A 36 1.98 -6.69 21.95
CA ALA A 36 2.80 -7.60 22.76
C ALA A 36 3.96 -8.20 21.94
N LEU A 37 3.73 -8.56 20.66
CA LEU A 37 4.79 -9.06 19.79
C LEU A 37 5.87 -8.00 19.52
N VAL A 38 5.46 -6.74 19.32
CA VAL A 38 6.40 -5.61 19.14
C VAL A 38 7.21 -5.38 20.41
N ASP A 39 6.56 -5.39 21.57
CA ASP A 39 7.20 -5.11 22.87
C ASP A 39 8.16 -6.23 23.30
N GLU A 40 7.75 -7.49 23.15
CA GLU A 40 8.56 -8.63 23.58
C GLU A 40 9.65 -9.04 22.59
N ARG A 41 9.36 -8.95 21.28
CA ARG A 41 10.21 -9.53 20.21
C ARG A 41 10.74 -8.50 19.22
N GLY A 42 10.33 -7.24 19.34
CA GLY A 42 10.82 -6.14 18.53
C GLY A 42 10.14 -5.99 17.17
N ARG A 43 10.37 -4.82 16.55
CA ARG A 43 9.72 -4.38 15.31
C ARG A 43 10.01 -5.28 14.11
N ASP A 44 11.22 -5.80 13.98
CA ASP A 44 11.59 -6.64 12.83
C ASP A 44 10.83 -7.97 12.84
N ARG A 45 10.64 -8.57 14.02
CA ARG A 45 9.85 -9.79 14.15
C ARG A 45 8.37 -9.52 13.88
N ALA A 46 7.82 -8.44 14.41
CA ALA A 46 6.43 -8.04 14.14
C ALA A 46 6.19 -7.81 12.64
N ARG A 47 7.10 -7.09 11.96
CA ARG A 47 7.06 -6.88 10.51
C ARG A 47 7.05 -8.20 9.75
N TYR A 48 7.93 -9.14 10.11
CA TYR A 48 7.96 -10.47 9.48
C TYR A 48 6.61 -11.20 9.61
N VAL A 49 6.02 -11.21 10.81
CA VAL A 49 4.72 -11.87 11.05
C VAL A 49 3.61 -11.21 10.23
N MET A 50 3.54 -9.88 10.21
CA MET A 50 2.57 -9.13 9.40
C MET A 50 2.68 -9.45 7.91
N LEU A 51 3.90 -9.52 7.37
CA LEU A 51 4.12 -9.91 5.97
C LEU A 51 3.65 -11.33 5.68
N LYS A 52 3.88 -12.29 6.59
CA LYS A 52 3.37 -13.67 6.45
C LYS A 52 1.85 -13.74 6.52
N LEU A 53 1.21 -12.92 7.36
CA LEU A 53 -0.25 -12.82 7.42
C LEU A 53 -0.82 -12.24 6.13
N LEU A 54 -0.20 -11.21 5.56
CA LEU A 54 -0.59 -10.64 4.27
C LEU A 54 -0.43 -11.65 3.12
N GLU A 55 0.67 -12.40 3.08
CA GLU A 55 0.87 -13.48 2.12
C GLU A 55 -0.25 -14.53 2.23
N ARG A 56 -0.53 -15.00 3.45
CA ARG A 56 -1.59 -15.98 3.70
C ARG A 56 -2.99 -15.46 3.35
N SER A 57 -3.24 -14.18 3.61
CA SER A 57 -4.49 -13.49 3.27
C SER A 57 -4.72 -13.46 1.76
N ARG A 58 -3.65 -13.25 0.97
CA ARG A 58 -3.70 -13.32 -0.51
C ARG A 58 -4.03 -14.74 -0.99
N GLU A 59 -3.36 -15.76 -0.46
CA GLU A 59 -3.67 -17.17 -0.78
C GLU A 59 -5.14 -17.51 -0.49
N ARG A 60 -5.68 -16.93 0.58
CA ARG A 60 -7.07 -17.13 1.02
C ARG A 60 -8.08 -16.19 0.36
N HIS A 61 -7.65 -15.31 -0.55
CA HIS A 61 -8.51 -14.38 -1.28
C HIS A 61 -9.35 -13.47 -0.35
N VAL A 62 -8.79 -13.08 0.81
CA VAL A 62 -9.49 -12.24 1.81
C VAL A 62 -9.68 -10.79 1.33
N GLY A 63 -8.96 -10.36 0.28
CA GLY A 63 -9.18 -9.07 -0.37
C GLY A 63 -8.47 -7.88 0.28
N VAL A 64 -7.35 -8.10 0.97
CA VAL A 64 -6.55 -7.02 1.57
C VAL A 64 -5.73 -6.30 0.47
N PRO A 65 -5.85 -4.97 0.32
CA PRO A 65 -5.03 -4.21 -0.62
C PRO A 65 -3.53 -4.46 -0.38
N ALA A 66 -2.76 -4.61 -1.46
CA ALA A 66 -1.30 -4.68 -1.33
C ALA A 66 -0.76 -3.39 -0.71
N LEU A 67 0.20 -3.50 0.21
CA LEU A 67 1.00 -2.37 0.67
C LEU A 67 1.69 -1.75 -0.56
N ARG A 68 1.15 -0.66 -1.09
CA ARG A 68 1.78 0.10 -2.18
C ARG A 68 2.76 1.09 -1.58
N SER A 69 3.85 0.59 -1.00
CA SER A 69 5.03 1.42 -0.75
C SER A 69 6.06 1.05 -1.80
N SER A 70 6.09 1.77 -2.92
CA SER A 70 7.36 1.86 -3.65
C SER A 70 8.34 2.61 -2.76
N ASP A 71 9.60 2.18 -2.74
CA ASP A 71 10.65 2.93 -2.04
C ASP A 71 10.63 4.41 -2.50
N TYR A 72 11.03 5.34 -1.62
CA TYR A 72 11.12 6.77 -1.95
C TYR A 72 12.36 7.06 -2.82
N ILE A 73 12.38 6.41 -3.98
CA ILE A 73 13.39 6.51 -5.03
C ILE A 73 12.67 6.48 -6.38
N ASN A 74 13.32 6.98 -7.43
CA ASN A 74 12.80 6.83 -8.78
C ASN A 74 12.70 5.35 -9.13
N THR A 75 11.52 4.91 -9.57
CA THR A 75 11.28 3.52 -9.98
C THR A 75 12.12 3.11 -11.21
N ILE A 76 12.57 4.09 -12.01
CA ILE A 76 13.44 3.90 -13.17
C ILE A 76 14.86 4.34 -12.77
N PRO A 77 15.84 3.42 -12.74
CA PRO A 77 17.23 3.77 -12.48
C PRO A 77 17.89 4.43 -13.71
N PRO A 78 18.97 5.23 -13.54
CA PRO A 78 19.59 5.99 -14.62
C PRO A 78 19.99 5.15 -15.84
N GLU A 79 20.43 3.90 -15.63
CA GLU A 79 20.86 3.00 -16.70
C GLU A 79 19.68 2.48 -17.55
N ARG A 80 18.45 2.63 -17.05
CA ARG A 80 17.20 2.25 -17.72
C ARG A 80 16.37 3.47 -18.12
N GLU A 81 16.87 4.69 -17.89
CA GLU A 81 16.21 5.89 -18.37
C GLU A 81 16.23 5.88 -19.91
N PRO A 82 15.06 6.03 -20.57
CA PRO A 82 15.02 6.11 -22.01
C PRO A 82 15.68 7.41 -22.49
N TRP A 83 16.16 7.39 -23.72
CA TRP A 83 16.63 8.62 -24.37
C TRP A 83 15.50 9.66 -24.43
N PHE A 84 15.80 10.90 -24.03
CA PHE A 84 14.86 12.00 -24.06
C PHE A 84 14.70 12.55 -25.48
N PRO A 85 13.47 12.62 -26.05
CA PRO A 85 13.28 12.94 -27.46
C PRO A 85 13.42 14.42 -27.82
N GLY A 86 13.44 15.31 -26.83
CA GLY A 86 13.47 16.76 -27.02
C GLY A 86 14.88 17.35 -26.99
N ASN A 87 14.94 18.68 -27.15
CA ASN A 87 16.15 19.46 -26.92
C ASN A 87 16.06 20.12 -25.54
N GLU A 88 16.80 19.58 -24.57
CA GLU A 88 16.77 20.04 -23.20
C GLU A 88 17.15 21.51 -23.04
N ASP A 89 18.06 22.05 -23.86
CA ASP A 89 18.49 23.44 -23.77
C ASP A 89 17.39 24.40 -24.21
N ILE A 90 16.68 24.06 -25.29
CA ILE A 90 15.53 24.84 -25.77
C ILE A 90 14.41 24.77 -24.72
N GLU A 91 14.10 23.59 -24.20
CA GLU A 91 13.05 23.42 -23.19
C GLU A 91 13.37 24.15 -21.88
N ARG A 92 14.64 24.13 -21.45
CA ARG A 92 15.11 24.87 -20.27
C ARG A 92 14.93 26.37 -20.47
N ARG A 93 15.27 26.89 -21.65
CA ARG A 93 15.11 28.31 -21.97
C ARG A 93 13.64 28.73 -22.01
N ILE A 94 12.77 27.90 -22.59
CA ILE A 94 11.31 28.13 -22.59
C ILE A 94 10.77 28.14 -21.15
N ARG A 95 11.16 27.16 -20.33
CA ARG A 95 10.73 27.07 -18.92
C ARG A 95 11.10 28.32 -18.11
N ALA A 96 12.28 28.89 -18.37
CA ALA A 96 12.75 30.11 -17.70
C ALA A 96 11.97 31.38 -18.08
N PHE A 97 11.25 31.40 -19.21
CA PHE A 97 10.34 32.50 -19.55
C PHE A 97 8.95 32.34 -18.93
N ILE A 98 8.55 31.12 -18.54
CA ILE A 98 7.23 30.80 -18.00
C ILE A 98 7.20 30.86 -16.45
N ARG A 99 8.32 30.54 -15.80
CA ARG A 99 8.49 30.58 -14.34
C ARG A 99 9.29 31.81 -13.92
#